data_AF-A0A0S8ECZ2-F1
#
_entry.id   AF-A0A0S8ECZ2-F1
#
_cell.length_a   1.000
_cell.length_b   1.000
_cell.length_c   1.000
_cell.angle_alpha   90.00
_cell.angle_beta   90.00
_cell.angle_gamma   90.00
#
_symmetry.space_group_name_H-M   'P 1'
#
loop_
_entity.id
_entity.type
_entity.pdbx_description
1 polymer ?
#
loop_
_entity_poly.entity_id
_entity_poly.type
_entity_poly.pdbx_seq_one_letter_code
_entity_poly.pdbx_strand_id
1 'polypeptide(L)'
;MPAPCQWIRSVLAAYLDGELKSSTARAVRRHLERCESCRAHARLLRESWRLLDEVPPRPAHAGFTERMMARIVEEKDLSALASRLRPHELRRQAVASVLGLAAGLVFGFAVYSWTGLPQEAGGPVEREVSRNVSFLEDADLLDEMAVIEAMERLMSPDDAADGA
;
A
#
# COMPACT_ATOMS: atom_id res chain seq x y z
N MET A 1 6.50 -10.08 -21.92
CA MET A 1 7.75 -10.87 -22.06
C MET A 1 7.54 -12.27 -21.48
N PRO A 2 8.05 -13.34 -22.12
CA PRO A 2 8.01 -14.68 -21.54
C PRO A 2 8.88 -14.76 -20.29
N ALA A 3 8.42 -15.48 -19.26
CA ALA A 3 9.14 -15.60 -17.99
C ALA A 3 10.42 -16.45 -18.17
N PRO A 4 11.56 -16.04 -17.57
CA PRO A 4 12.82 -16.77 -17.72
C PRO A 4 12.82 -18.07 -16.91
N CYS A 5 13.48 -19.11 -17.44
CA CYS A 5 13.53 -20.45 -16.82
C CYS A 5 14.08 -20.42 -15.38
N GLN A 6 15.06 -19.56 -15.10
CA GLN A 6 15.64 -19.41 -13.76
C GLN A 6 14.58 -18.99 -12.74
N TRP A 7 13.78 -17.99 -13.08
CA TRP A 7 12.69 -17.51 -12.23
C TRP A 7 11.59 -18.57 -12.09
N ILE A 8 11.27 -19.28 -13.17
CA ILE A 8 10.27 -20.37 -13.12
C ILE A 8 10.71 -21.45 -12.15
N ARG A 9 11.99 -21.85 -12.18
CA ARG A 9 12.55 -22.85 -11.27
C ARG A 9 12.49 -22.37 -9.82
N SER A 10 12.77 -21.10 -9.54
CA SER A 10 12.73 -20.57 -8.17
C SER A 10 11.32 -20.51 -7.57
N VAL A 11 10.28 -20.38 -8.38
CA VAL A 11 8.88 -20.33 -7.90
C VAL A 11 8.13 -21.65 -8.03
N LEU A 12 8.80 -22.72 -8.47
CA LEU A 12 8.16 -23.97 -8.86
C LEU A 12 7.60 -24.75 -7.67
N ALA A 13 8.28 -24.71 -6.51
CA ALA A 13 7.79 -25.33 -5.27
C ALA A 13 6.47 -24.67 -4.82
N ALA A 14 6.49 -23.36 -4.60
CA ALA A 14 5.27 -22.59 -4.26
C ALA A 14 4.15 -22.73 -5.30
N TYR A 15 4.47 -22.95 -6.57
CA TYR A 15 3.46 -23.27 -7.59
C TYR A 15 2.80 -24.64 -7.37
N LEU A 16 3.59 -25.66 -7.02
CA LEU A 16 3.08 -27.00 -6.72
C LEU A 16 2.25 -27.02 -5.44
N ASP A 17 2.63 -26.20 -4.46
CA ASP A 17 1.92 -26.07 -3.17
C ASP A 17 0.66 -25.18 -3.27
N GLY A 18 0.45 -24.50 -4.41
CA GLY A 18 -0.72 -23.65 -4.63
C GLY A 18 -0.64 -22.26 -3.98
N GLU A 19 0.53 -21.85 -3.51
CA GLU A 19 0.75 -20.61 -2.75
C GLU A 19 0.97 -19.36 -3.63
N LEU A 20 1.12 -19.55 -4.95
CA LEU A 20 1.32 -18.42 -5.86
C LEU A 20 0.02 -17.64 -6.14
N LYS A 21 0.15 -16.31 -6.20
CA LYS A 21 -0.90 -15.43 -6.73
C LYS A 21 -1.33 -15.88 -8.13
N SER A 22 -2.61 -15.69 -8.46
CA SER A 22 -3.22 -16.18 -9.70
C SER A 22 -2.50 -15.73 -10.99
N SER A 23 -1.97 -14.50 -11.02
CA SER A 23 -1.19 -13.97 -12.14
C SER A 23 0.14 -14.72 -12.34
N THR A 24 0.87 -14.96 -11.25
CA THR A 24 2.14 -15.70 -11.22
C THR A 24 1.92 -17.17 -11.59
N ALA A 25 0.90 -17.81 -11.01
CA ALA A 25 0.56 -19.20 -11.33
C ALA A 25 0.21 -19.38 -12.82
N ARG A 26 -0.45 -18.39 -13.44
CA ARG A 26 -0.74 -18.40 -14.88
C ARG A 26 0.53 -18.26 -15.72
N ALA A 27 1.48 -17.43 -15.30
CA ALA A 27 2.77 -17.29 -15.98
C ALA A 27 3.57 -18.60 -15.94
N VAL A 28 3.61 -19.26 -14.78
CA VAL A 28 4.25 -20.57 -14.60
C VAL A 28 3.60 -21.62 -15.50
N ARG A 29 2.27 -21.73 -15.48
CA ARG A 29 1.52 -22.69 -16.31
C ARG A 29 1.84 -22.54 -17.80
N ARG A 30 1.78 -21.32 -18.33
CA ARG A 30 2.13 -21.02 -19.72
C ARG A 30 3.58 -21.37 -20.07
N HIS A 31 4.50 -21.18 -19.13
CA HIS A 31 5.90 -21.55 -19.36
C HIS A 31 6.07 -23.08 -19.39
N LEU A 32 5.43 -23.80 -18.48
CA LEU A 32 5.47 -25.27 -18.45
C LEU A 32 4.85 -25.91 -19.69
N GLU A 33 3.87 -25.28 -20.34
CA GLU A 33 3.33 -25.77 -21.63
C GLU A 33 4.39 -25.82 -22.73
N ARG A 34 5.42 -24.96 -22.67
CA ARG A 34 6.38 -24.75 -23.76
C ARG A 34 7.80 -25.18 -23.42
N CYS A 35 8.16 -25.26 -22.14
CA CYS A 35 9.51 -25.61 -21.70
C CYS A 35 9.56 -27.02 -21.12
N GLU A 36 10.21 -27.95 -21.84
CA GLU A 36 10.40 -29.32 -21.38
C GLU A 36 11.30 -29.41 -20.14
N SER A 37 12.40 -28.65 -20.08
CA SER A 37 13.33 -28.70 -18.94
C SER A 37 12.67 -28.28 -17.63
N CYS A 38 11.79 -27.27 -17.66
CA CYS A 38 11.04 -26.85 -16.48
C CYS A 38 9.90 -27.82 -16.12
N ARG A 39 9.31 -28.51 -17.10
CA ARG A 39 8.38 -29.63 -16.83
C ARG A 39 9.09 -30.80 -16.15
N ALA A 40 10.28 -31.17 -16.61
CA ALA A 40 11.08 -32.22 -16.00
C ALA A 40 11.44 -31.87 -14.55
N HIS A 41 11.86 -30.63 -14.29
CA HIS A 41 12.11 -30.15 -12.92
C HIS A 41 10.84 -30.22 -12.06
N ALA A 42 9.68 -29.78 -12.58
CA ALA A 42 8.42 -29.88 -11.85
C ALA A 42 8.05 -31.32 -11.50
N ARG A 43 8.30 -32.27 -12.41
CA ARG A 43 8.09 -33.70 -12.15
C ARG A 43 9.03 -34.22 -11.08
N LEU A 44 10.32 -33.86 -11.12
CA LEU A 44 11.29 -34.25 -10.10
C LEU A 44 10.87 -33.77 -8.70
N LEU A 45 10.43 -32.52 -8.57
CA LEU A 45 9.94 -31.99 -7.30
C LEU A 45 8.72 -32.75 -6.78
N ARG A 46 7.74 -33.05 -7.66
CA ARG A 46 6.58 -33.88 -7.27
C ARG A 46 6.98 -35.27 -6.82
N GLU A 47 7.93 -35.88 -7.50
CA GLU A 47 8.40 -37.22 -7.15
C GLU A 47 9.10 -37.22 -5.78
N SER A 48 9.91 -36.21 -5.49
CA SER A 48 10.50 -36.03 -4.16
C SER A 48 9.44 -35.96 -3.07
N TRP A 49 8.34 -35.21 -3.29
CA TRP A 49 7.22 -35.16 -2.34
C TRP A 49 6.49 -36.50 -2.21
N ARG A 50 6.27 -37.21 -3.32
CA ARG A 50 5.64 -38.54 -3.32
C ARG A 50 6.41 -39.54 -2.47
N LEU A 51 7.74 -39.51 -2.53
CA LEU A 51 8.60 -40.37 -1.70
C LEU A 51 8.49 -40.03 -0.21
N LEU A 52 8.24 -38.77 0.14
CA LEU A 52 8.01 -38.37 1.53
C LEU A 52 6.64 -38.81 2.03
N ASP A 53 5.63 -38.88 1.16
CA ASP A 53 4.29 -39.39 1.50
C ASP A 53 4.30 -40.90 1.81
N GLU A 54 5.31 -41.64 1.36
CA GLU A 54 5.51 -43.06 1.68
C GLU A 54 6.01 -43.29 3.12
N VAL A 55 6.39 -42.22 3.83
CA VAL A 55 6.85 -42.32 5.23
C VAL A 55 5.66 -42.65 6.13
N PRO A 56 5.71 -43.76 6.90
CA PRO A 56 4.59 -44.16 7.75
C PRO A 56 4.33 -43.08 8.82
N PRO A 57 3.05 -42.74 9.08
CA PRO A 57 2.71 -41.74 10.07
C PRO A 57 3.14 -42.23 11.46
N ARG A 58 3.76 -41.35 12.25
CA ARG A 58 4.04 -41.65 13.65
C ARG A 58 2.75 -41.53 14.47
N PRO A 59 2.44 -42.51 15.35
CA PRO A 59 1.26 -42.42 16.20
C PRO A 59 1.38 -41.20 17.11
N ALA A 60 0.31 -40.42 17.20
CA ALA A 60 0.22 -39.34 18.17
C ALA A 60 0.21 -39.91 19.60
N HIS A 61 0.72 -39.15 20.56
CA HIS A 61 0.64 -39.51 21.97
C HIS A 61 -0.83 -39.62 22.42
N ALA A 62 -1.09 -40.49 23.41
CA ALA A 62 -2.42 -40.62 23.98
C ALA A 62 -2.98 -39.26 24.45
N GLY A 63 -4.25 -39.00 24.15
CA GLY A 63 -4.93 -37.76 24.51
C GLY A 63 -4.57 -36.55 23.64
N PHE A 64 -3.77 -36.69 22.57
CA PHE A 64 -3.35 -35.55 21.74
C PHE A 64 -4.54 -34.86 21.08
N THR A 65 -5.42 -35.63 20.44
CA THR A 65 -6.60 -35.10 19.74
C THR A 65 -7.55 -34.42 20.72
N GLU A 66 -7.77 -35.02 21.89
CA GLU A 66 -8.62 -34.48 22.94
C GLU A 66 -8.07 -33.15 23.46
N ARG A 67 -6.77 -33.07 23.77
CA ARG A 67 -6.13 -31.82 24.22
C ARG A 67 -6.15 -30.73 23.14
N MET A 68 -5.90 -31.09 21.90
CA MET A 68 -5.93 -30.16 20.77
C MET A 68 -7.34 -29.61 20.55
N MET A 69 -8.36 -30.48 20.52
CA MET A 69 -9.75 -30.08 20.36
C MET A 69 -10.26 -29.26 21.53
N ALA A 70 -9.89 -29.61 22.77
CA ALA A 70 -10.22 -28.81 23.95
C ALA A 70 -9.68 -27.37 23.82
N ARG A 71 -8.43 -27.21 23.37
CA ARG A 71 -7.81 -25.90 23.17
C ARG A 71 -8.46 -25.10 22.04
N ILE A 72 -8.84 -25.75 20.93
CA ILE A 72 -9.57 -25.10 19.83
C ILE A 72 -10.95 -24.60 20.29
N VAL A 73 -11.66 -25.38 21.11
CA VAL A 73 -12.96 -25.00 21.67
C VAL A 73 -12.80 -23.83 22.65
N GLU A 74 -11.85 -23.92 23.58
CA GLU A 74 -11.57 -22.85 24.55
C GLU A 74 -11.24 -21.52 23.85
N GLU A 75 -10.40 -21.54 22.82
CA GLU A 75 -10.06 -20.33 22.06
C GLU A 75 -11.27 -19.74 21.31
N LYS A 76 -12.12 -20.60 20.74
CA LYS A 76 -13.38 -20.17 20.11
C LYS A 76 -14.36 -19.57 21.12
N ASP A 77 -14.48 -20.17 22.30
CA ASP A 77 -15.37 -19.69 23.36
C ASP A 77 -14.90 -18.35 23.92
N LEU A 78 -13.60 -18.19 24.16
CA LEU A 78 -13.01 -16.92 24.57
C LEU A 78 -13.19 -15.84 23.50
N SER A 79 -12.99 -16.17 22.22
CA SER A 79 -13.24 -15.25 21.11
C SER A 79 -14.73 -14.91 20.95
N ALA A 80 -15.62 -15.88 21.16
CA ALA A 80 -17.06 -15.67 21.11
C ALA A 80 -17.54 -14.79 22.27
N LEU A 81 -17.02 -15.00 23.47
CA LEU A 81 -17.29 -14.16 24.62
C LEU A 81 -16.74 -12.74 24.42
N ALA A 82 -15.49 -12.60 23.96
CA ALA A 82 -14.87 -11.30 23.70
C ALA A 82 -15.59 -10.51 22.58
N SER A 83 -16.07 -11.17 21.54
CA SER A 83 -16.84 -10.53 20.46
C SER A 83 -18.27 -10.17 20.87
N ARG A 84 -18.90 -10.92 21.78
CA ARG A 84 -20.18 -10.55 22.42
C ARG A 84 -20.01 -9.42 23.44
N LEU A 85 -18.88 -9.40 24.14
CA LEU A 85 -18.51 -8.35 25.08
C LEU A 85 -17.90 -7.13 24.39
N ARG A 86 -17.72 -7.11 23.05
CA ARG A 86 -17.43 -5.87 22.33
C ARG A 86 -18.53 -4.90 22.70
N PRO A 87 -18.23 -3.83 23.46
CA PRO A 87 -19.28 -3.04 24.06
C PRO A 87 -19.98 -2.30 22.94
N HIS A 88 -21.18 -2.76 22.61
CA HIS A 88 -22.14 -2.03 21.80
C HIS A 88 -22.34 -0.62 22.36
N GLU A 89 -22.08 -0.44 23.66
CA GLU A 89 -22.00 0.82 24.38
C GLU A 89 -20.87 1.74 23.89
N LEU A 90 -19.66 1.26 23.56
CA LEU A 90 -18.61 2.12 22.96
C LEU A 90 -19.00 2.58 21.56
N ARG A 91 -19.69 1.73 20.78
CA ARG A 91 -20.20 2.10 19.46
C ARG A 91 -21.37 3.09 19.55
N ARG A 92 -22.24 2.97 20.57
CA ARG A 92 -23.30 3.95 20.87
C ARG A 92 -22.74 5.28 21.38
N GLN A 93 -21.75 5.24 22.28
CA GLN A 93 -21.08 6.42 22.82
C GLN A 93 -20.30 7.17 21.73
N ALA A 94 -19.58 6.47 20.86
CA ALA A 94 -18.86 7.09 19.74
C ALA A 94 -19.80 7.83 18.77
N VAL A 95 -20.96 7.24 18.44
CA VAL A 95 -21.96 7.89 17.59
C VAL A 95 -22.60 9.09 18.29
N ALA A 96 -22.90 8.99 19.59
CA ALA A 96 -23.48 10.09 20.37
C ALA A 96 -22.52 11.29 20.48
N SER A 97 -21.22 11.05 20.67
CA SER A 97 -20.21 12.13 20.74
C SER A 97 -20.04 12.88 19.42
N VAL A 98 -20.09 12.18 18.27
CA VAL A 98 -19.97 12.83 16.95
C VAL A 98 -21.22 13.68 16.64
N LEU A 99 -22.41 13.18 16.98
CA LEU A 99 -23.66 13.93 16.81
C LEU A 99 -23.72 15.17 17.73
N GLY A 100 -23.22 15.06 18.96
CA GLY A 100 -23.14 16.19 19.89
C GLY A 100 -22.21 17.30 19.42
N LEU A 101 -21.02 16.95 18.88
CA LEU A 101 -20.09 17.94 18.32
C LEU A 101 -20.66 18.63 17.08
N ALA A 102 -21.30 17.89 16.18
CA ALA A 102 -21.94 18.47 15.00
C ALA A 102 -23.09 19.42 15.38
N ALA A 103 -23.94 19.03 16.34
CA ALA A 103 -25.01 19.89 16.84
C ALA A 103 -24.47 21.16 17.53
N GLY A 104 -23.38 21.04 18.29
CA GLY A 104 -22.71 22.19 18.93
C GLY A 104 -22.12 23.17 17.93
N LEU A 105 -21.49 22.69 16.85
CA LEU A 105 -20.96 23.55 15.78
C LEU A 105 -22.08 24.27 15.03
N VAL A 106 -23.18 23.58 14.70
CA VAL A 106 -24.34 24.20 14.04
C VAL A 106 -25.01 25.23 14.95
N PHE A 107 -25.19 24.91 16.23
CA PHE A 107 -25.77 25.85 17.20
C PHE A 107 -24.88 27.07 17.44
N GLY A 108 -23.56 26.87 17.59
CA GLY A 108 -22.59 27.95 17.71
C GLY A 108 -22.55 28.85 16.48
N PHE A 109 -22.59 28.28 15.28
CA PHE A 109 -22.67 29.03 14.03
C PHE A 109 -23.98 29.82 13.91
N ALA A 110 -25.11 29.19 14.25
CA ALA A 110 -26.41 29.85 14.25
C ALA A 110 -26.44 31.03 15.23
N VAL A 111 -25.97 30.84 16.47
CA VAL A 111 -25.86 31.91 17.47
C VAL A 111 -24.91 33.01 16.98
N TYR A 112 -23.72 32.67 16.47
CA TYR A 112 -22.77 33.62 15.91
C TYR A 112 -23.40 34.48 14.80
N SER A 113 -24.11 33.84 13.87
CA SER A 113 -24.80 34.53 12.78
C SER A 113 -25.95 35.43 13.25
N TRP A 114 -26.57 35.12 14.39
CA TRP A 114 -27.68 35.88 14.96
C TRP A 114 -27.22 37.03 15.87
N THR A 115 -26.10 36.87 16.57
CA THR A 115 -25.58 37.87 17.51
C THR A 115 -24.68 38.92 16.86
N GLY A 116 -24.22 38.70 15.62
CA GLY A 116 -23.50 39.71 14.83
C GLY A 116 -22.35 40.39 15.58
N LEU A 117 -21.43 39.61 16.16
CA LEU A 117 -20.25 40.18 16.83
C LEU A 117 -19.35 40.89 15.80
N PRO A 118 -18.80 42.08 16.13
CA PRO A 118 -18.05 42.90 15.18
C PRO A 118 -16.73 42.24 14.77
N GLN A 119 -16.47 42.29 13.47
CA GLN A 119 -15.24 41.91 12.80
C GLN A 119 -14.15 42.95 13.09
N GLU A 120 -13.53 42.85 14.27
CA GLU A 120 -12.39 43.68 14.65
C GLU A 120 -11.10 43.07 14.08
N ALA A 121 -10.67 43.67 12.96
CA ALA A 121 -9.29 44.04 12.62
C ALA A 121 -8.17 42.97 12.61
N GLY A 122 -7.48 42.91 11.46
CA GLY A 122 -6.19 42.25 11.27
C GLY A 122 -5.23 42.48 12.43
N GLY A 123 -4.68 41.37 12.93
CA GLY A 123 -3.73 41.37 14.03
C GLY A 123 -2.41 42.07 13.69
N PRO A 124 -1.54 42.30 14.69
CA PRO A 124 -0.26 43.02 14.55
C PRO A 124 0.67 42.45 13.47
N VAL A 125 0.46 41.18 13.10
CA VAL A 125 1.24 40.42 12.11
C VAL A 125 1.25 41.09 10.74
N GLU A 126 0.18 41.78 10.34
CA GLU A 126 0.08 42.39 9.00
C GLU A 126 0.97 43.63 8.83
N ARG A 127 1.31 44.33 9.92
CA ARG A 127 2.30 45.43 9.88
C ARG A 127 3.74 44.93 9.85
N GLU A 128 4.02 43.76 10.41
CA GLU A 128 5.35 43.16 10.38
C GLU A 128 5.67 42.61 8.99
N VAL A 129 4.65 42.06 8.29
CA VAL A 129 4.79 41.55 6.92
C VAL A 129 5.15 42.67 5.92
N SER A 130 4.51 43.85 6.00
CA SER A 130 4.89 44.99 5.12
C SER A 130 6.31 45.51 5.34
N ARG A 131 6.94 45.28 6.50
CA ARG A 131 8.33 45.73 6.75
C ARG A 131 9.38 44.77 6.19
N ASN A 132 9.00 43.52 5.89
CA ASN A 132 9.89 42.52 5.30
C ASN A 132 9.64 42.25 3.81
N VAL A 133 8.58 42.81 3.21
CA VAL A 133 8.34 42.67 1.75
C VAL A 133 9.43 43.38 0.93
N SER A 134 10.08 44.43 1.46
CA SER A 134 11.23 45.06 0.80
C SER A 134 12.52 44.23 0.84
N PHE A 135 12.53 43.04 1.47
CA PHE A 135 13.69 42.14 1.47
C PHE A 135 13.63 41.05 0.39
N LEU A 136 12.48 40.87 -0.30
CA LEU A 136 12.33 39.84 -1.33
C LEU A 136 12.20 40.38 -2.76
N GLU A 137 12.35 41.69 -2.99
CA GLU A 137 12.39 42.27 -4.35
C GLU A 137 13.80 42.25 -4.97
N ASP A 138 14.86 42.00 -4.19
CA ASP A 138 16.25 41.97 -4.69
C ASP A 138 16.83 40.55 -4.87
N ALA A 139 16.03 39.49 -4.74
CA ALA A 139 16.47 38.11 -5.02
C ALA A 139 16.19 37.73 -6.48
N ASP A 140 17.03 38.30 -7.32
CA ASP A 140 17.30 38.10 -8.74
C ASP A 140 17.52 36.62 -9.13
N LEU A 141 16.45 35.85 -9.41
CA LEU A 141 16.58 34.42 -9.77
C LEU A 141 15.55 33.92 -10.80
N LEU A 142 15.24 34.71 -11.84
CA LEU A 142 14.68 34.17 -13.09
C LEU A 142 15.29 34.89 -14.31
N ASP A 143 16.62 34.89 -14.42
CA ASP A 143 17.35 35.24 -15.65
C ASP A 143 17.90 33.99 -16.36
N GLU A 144 17.15 32.88 -16.33
CA GLU A 144 17.45 31.65 -17.09
C GLU A 144 16.40 31.36 -18.18
N MET A 145 15.87 32.40 -18.82
CA MET A 145 15.20 32.22 -20.12
C MET A 145 16.17 32.32 -21.32
N ALA A 146 17.44 32.68 -21.11
CA ALA A 146 18.43 32.78 -22.18
C ALA A 146 19.12 31.45 -22.57
N VAL A 147 19.08 30.42 -21.71
CA VAL A 147 19.79 29.15 -21.96
C VAL A 147 19.04 28.28 -22.97
N ILE A 148 17.72 28.37 -23.03
CA ILE A 148 16.90 27.56 -23.94
C ILE A 148 17.07 28.05 -25.39
N GLU A 149 17.11 29.37 -25.61
CA GLU A 149 17.27 29.96 -26.95
C GLU A 149 18.67 29.71 -27.54
N ALA A 150 19.70 29.65 -26.68
CA ALA A 150 21.07 29.33 -27.10
C ALA A 150 21.28 27.85 -27.49
N MET A 151 20.58 26.91 -26.83
CA MET A 151 20.68 25.48 -27.16
C MET A 151 19.87 25.09 -28.39
N GLU A 152 18.75 25.77 -28.68
CA GLU A 152 17.96 25.52 -29.89
C GLU A 152 18.74 25.90 -31.16
N ARG A 153 19.60 26.92 -31.08
CA ARG A 153 20.45 27.36 -32.20
C ARG A 153 21.64 26.44 -32.52
N LEU A 154 22.03 25.57 -31.58
CA LEU A 154 23.15 24.63 -31.76
C LEU A 154 22.70 23.23 -32.22
N MET A 155 21.39 22.95 -32.29
CA MET A 155 20.88 21.63 -32.65
C MET A 155 19.99 21.60 -33.91
N SER A 156 19.90 22.70 -34.67
CA SER A 156 19.42 22.66 -36.05
C SER A 156 20.57 22.28 -36.99
N PRO A 157 20.62 21.06 -37.53
CA PRO A 157 21.65 20.66 -38.46
C PRO A 157 21.14 20.99 -39.86
N ASP A 158 21.43 22.19 -40.33
CA ASP A 158 21.57 22.48 -41.76
C ASP A 158 22.21 23.87 -41.90
N ASP A 159 23.10 23.99 -42.88
CA ASP A 159 23.77 25.21 -43.35
C ASP A 159 25.15 25.55 -42.74
N ALA A 160 26.21 24.94 -43.31
CA ALA A 160 27.41 25.63 -43.83
C ALA A 160 28.47 24.60 -44.28
N ALA A 161 28.39 24.09 -45.51
CA ALA A 161 29.25 24.55 -46.61
C ALA A 161 29.76 26.01 -46.50
N ASP A 162 30.96 26.22 -47.06
CA ASP A 162 31.76 27.46 -47.14
C ASP A 162 32.55 27.75 -45.85
N GLY A 163 33.87 27.90 -45.84
CA GLY A 163 34.86 28.06 -46.89
C GLY A 163 36.11 28.70 -46.26
N ALA A 164 37.23 28.62 -47.00
CA ALA A 164 38.57 29.15 -46.71
C ALA A 164 39.50 28.29 -45.84
#